data_AF-A0A2G5TRT2-F1
#
_entry.id   AF-A0A2G5TRT2-F1
#
_cell.length_a   1.000
_cell.length_b   1.000
_cell.length_c   1.000
_cell.angle_alpha   90.00
_cell.angle_beta   90.00
_cell.angle_gamma   90.00
#
_symmetry.space_group_name_H-M   'P 1'
#
loop_
_entity.id
_entity.type
_entity.pdbx_description
1 polymer ?
#
loop_
_entity_poly.entity_id
_entity_poly.type
_entity_poly.pdbx_seq_one_letter_code
_entity_poly.pdbx_strand_id
1 'polypeptide(L)'
;MYKNFLILCTIAVLVIGAPSRPKLEGDEYRAELTAAGLSIKSVEGLVKIGASAIDDFSKYGKSPSFEDALEAVTKLISDTEKFMKLQTESDQKAYAAYLEKKKKDYDN
;
A
#
# COMPACT_ATOMS: atom_id res chain seq x y z
N MET A 1 -8.17 -13.79 -6.55
CA MET A 1 -8.29 -12.36 -6.95
C MET A 1 -8.81 -11.49 -5.81
N TYR A 2 -9.93 -11.81 -5.17
CA TYR A 2 -10.46 -11.06 -4.00
C TYR A 2 -9.50 -10.97 -2.79
N LYS A 3 -8.66 -12.00 -2.57
CA LYS A 3 -7.75 -12.07 -1.42
C LYS A 3 -6.54 -11.13 -1.53
N ASN A 4 -6.04 -10.87 -2.75
CA ASN A 4 -4.95 -9.90 -2.97
C ASN A 4 -5.47 -8.46 -2.89
N PHE A 5 -6.71 -8.25 -3.33
CA PHE A 5 -7.42 -6.98 -3.19
C PHE A 5 -7.56 -6.58 -1.71
N LEU A 6 -8.02 -7.50 -0.84
CA LEU A 6 -8.13 -7.27 0.61
C LEU A 6 -6.80 -6.87 1.28
N ILE A 7 -5.66 -7.44 0.86
CA ILE A 7 -4.33 -7.17 1.45
C ILE A 7 -3.80 -5.81 1.03
N LEU A 8 -4.02 -5.41 -0.22
CA LEU A 8 -3.63 -4.07 -0.63
C LEU A 8 -4.61 -3.01 -0.10
N CYS A 9 -5.88 -3.35 0.13
CA CYS A 9 -6.82 -2.52 0.88
C CYS A 9 -6.34 -2.29 2.32
N THR A 10 -5.74 -3.28 3.00
CA THR A 10 -5.20 -3.05 4.35
C THR A 10 -3.98 -2.14 4.34
N ILE A 11 -3.09 -2.25 3.35
CA ILE A 11 -1.98 -1.29 3.16
C ILE A 11 -2.53 0.10 2.84
N ALA A 12 -3.55 0.21 1.99
CA ALA A 12 -4.23 1.47 1.71
C ALA A 12 -4.84 2.10 2.98
N VAL A 13 -5.50 1.31 3.82
CA VAL A 13 -6.07 1.77 5.09
C VAL A 13 -4.98 2.19 6.09
N LEU A 14 -3.82 1.53 6.10
CA LEU A 14 -2.66 1.95 6.91
C LEU A 14 -2.13 3.32 6.48
N VAL A 15 -2.15 3.60 5.17
CA VAL A 15 -1.68 4.86 4.57
C VAL A 15 -2.71 6.00 4.76
N ILE A 16 -4.01 5.70 4.76
CA ILE A 16 -5.10 6.70 4.73
C ILE A 16 -5.67 7.04 6.13
N GLY A 17 -5.18 6.40 7.20
CA GLY A 17 -5.40 6.86 8.58
C GLY A 17 -6.82 6.66 9.11
N ALA A 18 -7.19 5.41 9.41
CA ALA A 18 -8.29 5.14 10.34
C ALA A 18 -7.89 5.50 11.78
N PRO A 19 -8.77 6.10 12.61
CA PRO A 19 -8.42 6.70 13.91
C PRO A 19 -7.98 5.71 15.01
N SER A 20 -8.09 4.40 14.79
CA SER A 20 -7.90 3.36 15.82
C SER A 20 -6.77 2.35 15.52
N ARG A 21 -5.87 2.65 14.59
CA ARG A 21 -4.66 1.85 14.36
C ARG A 21 -3.41 2.74 14.43
N PRO A 22 -2.24 2.22 14.87
CA PRO A 22 -1.00 2.98 14.83
C PRO A 22 -0.79 3.49 13.40
N LYS A 23 -0.65 4.81 13.25
CA LYS A 23 -0.31 5.44 11.98
C LYS A 23 1.02 4.85 11.53
N LEU A 24 1.02 4.13 10.41
CA LEU A 24 2.28 3.85 9.74
C LEU A 24 2.73 5.18 9.12
N GLU A 25 3.61 5.90 9.81
CA GLU A 25 4.28 7.06 9.23
C GLU A 25 5.09 6.62 8.00
N GLY A 26 5.29 7.50 7.02
CA GLY A 26 5.98 7.15 5.77
C GLY A 26 7.36 6.50 6.00
N ASP A 27 8.00 6.82 7.13
CA ASP A 27 9.27 6.26 7.56
C ASP A 27 9.16 4.80 8.05
N GLU A 28 8.08 4.41 8.72
CA GLU A 28 7.83 3.03 9.12
C GLU A 28 7.55 2.14 7.89
N TYR A 29 6.74 2.64 6.94
CA TYR A 29 6.47 1.90 5.70
C TYR A 29 7.75 1.71 4.89
N ARG A 30 8.57 2.76 4.80
CA ARG A 30 9.89 2.70 4.16
C ARG A 30 10.82 1.71 4.86
N ALA A 31 10.85 1.68 6.20
CA ALA A 31 11.67 0.75 6.97
C ALA A 31 11.24 -0.71 6.74
N GLU A 32 9.93 -0.98 6.73
CA GLU A 32 9.40 -2.32 6.47
C GLU A 32 9.73 -2.84 5.07
N LEU A 33 9.56 -2.01 4.05
CA LEU A 33 9.90 -2.38 2.67
C LEU A 33 11.42 -2.60 2.51
N THR A 34 12.23 -1.78 3.16
CA THR A 34 13.69 -1.95 3.17
C THR A 34 14.09 -3.26 3.87
N ALA A 35 13.48 -3.55 5.02
CA ALA A 35 13.70 -4.80 5.76
C ALA A 35 13.20 -6.04 4.99
N ALA A 36 12.19 -5.87 4.12
CA ALA A 36 11.73 -6.91 3.21
C ALA A 36 12.69 -7.16 2.03
N GLY A 37 13.76 -6.38 1.90
CA GLY A 37 14.79 -6.57 0.88
C GLY A 37 14.49 -5.90 -0.46
N LEU A 38 13.56 -4.95 -0.50
CA LEU A 38 13.33 -4.14 -1.70
C LEU A 38 14.49 -3.15 -1.90
N SER A 39 14.85 -2.92 -3.15
CA SER A 39 15.80 -1.87 -3.52
C SER A 39 15.30 -0.48 -3.14
N ILE A 40 16.21 0.44 -2.83
CA ILE A 40 15.89 1.82 -2.46
C ILE A 40 14.97 2.48 -3.49
N LYS A 41 15.23 2.28 -4.79
CA LYS A 41 14.40 2.82 -5.87
C LYS A 41 12.96 2.30 -5.80
N SER A 42 12.78 1.00 -5.57
CA SER A 42 11.46 0.38 -5.45
C SER A 42 10.73 0.86 -4.19
N VAL A 43 11.45 0.97 -3.07
CA VAL A 43 10.93 1.52 -1.81
C VAL A 43 10.44 2.97 -2.01
N GLU A 44 11.26 3.83 -2.60
CA GLU A 44 10.90 5.23 -2.84
C GLU A 44 9.69 5.38 -3.78
N GLY A 45 9.62 4.55 -4.82
CA GLY A 45 8.46 4.51 -5.72
C GLY A 45 7.17 4.12 -5.00
N LEU A 46 7.21 3.08 -4.16
CA LEU A 46 6.06 2.63 -3.38
C LEU A 46 5.60 3.69 -2.36
N VAL A 47 6.54 4.32 -1.66
CA VAL A 47 6.25 5.43 -0.73
C VAL A 47 5.59 6.59 -1.47
N LYS A 48 6.08 6.95 -2.66
CA LYS A 48 5.50 8.02 -3.49
C LYS A 48 4.10 7.68 -3.98
N ILE A 49 3.84 6.43 -4.36
CA ILE A 49 2.50 5.96 -4.75
C ILE A 49 1.54 6.07 -3.56
N GLY A 50 1.97 5.63 -2.36
CA GLY A 50 1.18 5.78 -1.14
C GLY A 50 0.86 7.24 -0.82
N ALA A 51 1.86 8.13 -0.86
CA ALA A 51 1.65 9.57 -0.65
C ALA A 51 0.68 10.17 -1.67
N SER A 52 0.82 9.82 -2.95
CA SER A 52 -0.08 10.29 -4.01
C SER A 52 -1.52 9.80 -3.79
N ALA A 53 -1.70 8.61 -3.24
CA ALA A 53 -3.02 8.08 -2.92
C ALA A 53 -3.69 8.81 -1.74
N ILE A 54 -2.91 9.26 -0.74
CA ILE A 54 -3.43 10.12 0.33
C ILE A 54 -3.92 11.44 -0.27
N ASP A 55 -3.09 12.07 -1.11
CA ASP A 55 -3.43 13.34 -1.76
C ASP A 55 -4.66 13.18 -2.67
N ASP A 56 -4.73 12.10 -3.44
CA ASP A 56 -5.90 11.75 -4.27
C ASP A 56 -7.15 11.55 -3.41
N PHE A 57 -7.06 10.82 -2.30
CA PHE A 57 -8.20 10.57 -1.42
C PHE A 57 -8.69 11.83 -0.70
N SER A 58 -7.79 12.77 -0.39
CA SER A 58 -8.14 14.03 0.26
C SER A 58 -9.15 14.87 -0.55
N LYS A 59 -9.23 14.65 -1.87
CA LYS A 59 -10.16 15.33 -2.79
C LYS A 59 -11.62 15.02 -2.51
N TYR A 60 -11.92 13.88 -1.87
CA TYR A 60 -13.28 13.50 -1.49
C TYR A 60 -13.77 14.16 -0.19
N GLY A 61 -12.92 14.98 0.46
CA GLY A 61 -13.29 15.76 1.64
C GLY A 61 -13.41 14.94 2.92
N LYS A 62 -14.13 15.46 3.91
CA LYS A 62 -14.21 14.89 5.27
C LYS A 62 -15.20 13.72 5.42
N SER A 63 -16.06 13.49 4.42
CA SER A 63 -17.10 12.45 4.46
C SER A 63 -17.21 11.76 3.11
N PRO A 64 -16.15 11.06 2.68
CA PRO A 64 -16.17 10.28 1.45
C PRO A 64 -17.24 9.18 1.54
N SER A 65 -17.91 8.93 0.41
CA SER A 65 -18.82 7.78 0.29
C SER A 65 -18.04 6.47 0.26
N PHE A 66 -18.75 5.35 0.40
CA PHE A 66 -18.15 4.03 0.22
C PHE A 66 -17.58 3.85 -1.20
N GLU A 67 -18.25 4.41 -2.22
CA GLU A 67 -17.79 4.35 -3.62
C GLU A 67 -16.49 5.14 -3.81
N ASP A 68 -16.38 6.32 -3.21
CA ASP A 68 -15.14 7.13 -3.25
C ASP A 68 -13.96 6.39 -2.61
N ALA A 69 -14.20 5.75 -1.46
CA ALA A 69 -13.19 4.95 -0.78
C ALA A 69 -12.80 3.71 -1.61
N LEU A 70 -13.77 3.05 -2.24
CA LEU A 70 -13.52 1.91 -3.10
C LEU A 70 -12.69 2.30 -4.33
N GLU A 71 -13.01 3.44 -4.96
CA GLU A 71 -12.28 3.98 -6.10
C GLU A 71 -10.83 4.30 -5.72
N ALA A 72 -10.61 5.05 -4.64
CA ALA A 72 -9.28 5.45 -4.20
C ALA A 72 -8.39 4.25 -3.88
N VAL A 73 -8.92 3.26 -3.17
CA VAL A 73 -8.18 2.04 -2.83
C VAL A 73 -7.91 1.20 -4.07
N THR A 74 -8.89 1.05 -4.98
CA THR A 74 -8.70 0.32 -6.24
C THR A 74 -7.62 0.98 -7.11
N LYS A 75 -7.57 2.32 -7.14
CA LYS A 75 -6.54 3.06 -7.84
C LYS A 75 -5.15 2.83 -7.25
N LEU A 76 -5.01 2.95 -5.93
CA LEU A 76 -3.74 2.69 -5.24
C LEU A 76 -3.22 1.26 -5.52
N ILE A 77 -4.13 0.28 -5.51
CA ILE A 77 -3.84 -1.11 -5.87
C ILE A 77 -3.29 -1.20 -7.29
N SER A 78 -4.02 -0.62 -8.25
CA SER A 78 -3.65 -0.66 -9.66
C SER A 78 -2.29 -0.01 -9.91
N ASP A 79 -2.05 1.15 -9.32
CA ASP A 79 -0.81 1.91 -9.49
C ASP A 79 0.39 1.16 -8.89
N THR A 80 0.20 0.54 -7.72
CA THR A 80 1.20 -0.30 -7.06
C THR A 80 1.53 -1.54 -7.91
N GLU A 81 0.53 -2.25 -8.41
CA GLU A 81 0.74 -3.43 -9.25
C GLU A 81 1.45 -3.09 -10.56
N LYS A 82 1.04 -2.01 -11.23
CA LYS A 82 1.68 -1.52 -12.45
C LYS A 82 3.14 -1.16 -12.19
N PHE A 83 3.40 -0.44 -11.10
CA PHE A 83 4.76 -0.06 -10.72
C PHE A 83 5.64 -1.28 -10.46
N MET A 84 5.15 -2.24 -9.67
CA MET A 84 5.94 -3.42 -9.30
C MET A 84 6.24 -4.34 -10.47
N LYS A 85 5.32 -4.47 -11.44
CA LYS A 85 5.57 -5.24 -12.69
C LYS A 85 6.75 -4.70 -13.52
N LEU A 86 7.12 -3.44 -13.33
CA LEU A 86 8.25 -2.80 -14.03
C LEU A 86 9.57 -2.89 -13.24
N GLN A 87 9.55 -3.36 -11.99
CA GLN A 87 10.75 -3.52 -11.19
C GLN A 87 11.47 -4.83 -11.51
N THR A 88 12.65 -5.02 -10.93
CA THR A 88 13.43 -6.25 -11.07
C THR A 88 12.68 -7.47 -10.51
N GLU A 89 12.98 -8.68 -11.00
CA GLU A 89 12.39 -9.90 -10.44
C GLU A 89 12.66 -10.06 -8.94
N SER A 90 13.82 -9.61 -8.47
CA SER A 90 14.18 -9.62 -7.05
C SER A 90 13.21 -8.75 -6.24
N ASP A 91 12.97 -7.51 -6.68
CA ASP A 91 12.05 -6.60 -6.01
C ASP A 91 10.61 -7.09 -6.09
N GLN A 92 10.20 -7.68 -7.21
CA GLN A 92 8.87 -8.28 -7.34
C GLN A 92 8.65 -9.42 -6.34
N LYS A 93 9.64 -10.32 -6.19
CA LYS A 93 9.59 -11.43 -5.22
C LYS A 93 9.61 -10.93 -3.78
N ALA A 94 10.49 -9.98 -3.47
CA ALA A 94 10.58 -9.36 -2.14
C ALA A 94 9.25 -8.71 -1.75
N TYR A 95 8.64 -7.96 -2.67
CA TYR A 95 7.34 -7.33 -2.43
C TYR A 95 6.21 -8.36 -2.27
N ALA A 96 6.17 -9.40 -3.09
CA ALA A 96 5.19 -10.48 -2.95
C ALA A 96 5.31 -11.18 -1.57
N ALA A 97 6.54 -11.48 -1.12
CA ALA A 97 6.78 -12.06 0.20
C ALA A 97 6.36 -11.11 1.34
N TYR A 98 6.62 -9.81 1.19
CA TYR A 98 6.13 -8.79 2.12
C TYR A 98 4.60 -8.80 2.23
N LEU A 99 3.88 -8.83 1.10
CA LEU A 99 2.41 -8.93 1.08
C LEU A 99 1.90 -10.21 1.76
N GLU A 100 2.57 -11.35 1.53
CA GLU A 100 2.22 -12.61 2.19
C GLU A 100 2.45 -12.57 3.70
N LYS A 101 3.51 -11.90 4.17
CA LYS A 101 3.74 -11.68 5.60
C LYS A 101 2.63 -10.83 6.20
N LYS A 102 2.33 -9.67 5.61
CA LYS A 102 1.27 -8.77 6.07
C LYS A 102 -0.11 -9.44 6.10
N LYS A 103 -0.37 -10.35 5.18
CA LYS A 103 -1.57 -11.19 5.17
C LYS A 103 -1.64 -12.09 6.40
N LYS A 104 -0.55 -12.79 6.74
CA LYS A 104 -0.50 -13.66 7.93
C LYS A 104 -0.67 -12.87 9.23
N ASP A 105 -0.11 -11.66 9.28
CA ASP A 105 -0.25 -10.77 10.43
C ASP A 105 -1.69 -10.26 10.59
N TYR A 106 -2.49 -10.22 9.52
CA TYR A 106 -3.90 -9.82 9.56
C TYR A 106 -4.86 -10.97 9.90
N ASP A 107 -4.55 -12.18 9.44
CA ASP A 107 -5.37 -13.38 9.66
C ASP A 107 -5.19 -13.97 11.09
N ASN A 108 -4.21 -13.47 11.87
CA ASN A 108 -3.94 -13.81 13.28
C ASN A 108 -4.54 -12.79 14.25
#